data_AF-A0A7J3Y013-F1
#
_entry.id   AF-A0A7J3Y013-F1
#
_cell.length_a   1.000
_cell.length_b   1.000
_cell.length_c   1.000
_cell.angle_alpha   90.00
_cell.angle_beta   90.00
_cell.angle_gamma   90.00
#
_symmetry.space_group_name_H-M   'P 1'
#
loop_
_entity.id
_entity.type
_entity.pdbx_description
1 polymer ?
#
loop_
_entity_poly.entity_id
_entity_poly.type
_entity_poly.pdbx_seq_one_letter_code
_entity_poly.pdbx_strand_id
1 'polypeptide(L)'
;MVSPNTKSFLIDALLVSPFLLLLVFFIAIPFTVSIYYSLTSGSGSSFTFSNFIQIYSSPSYLNSIQNSVVISLESAALSTLFGALLAYAFTLLSPTVRDIIRS
;
A
#
# COMPACT_ATOMS: atom_id res chain seq x y z
N MET A 1 22.48 13.33 23.15
CA MET A 1 21.10 13.37 22.61
C MET A 1 20.60 14.79 22.81
N VAL A 2 20.56 15.59 21.74
CA VAL A 2 20.12 16.99 21.80
C VAL A 2 18.59 17.00 21.75
N SER A 3 17.94 17.55 22.78
CA SER A 3 16.50 17.77 22.76
C SER A 3 16.13 18.61 21.53
N PRO A 4 15.16 18.21 20.70
CA PRO A 4 14.72 19.03 19.58
C PRO A 4 14.30 20.40 20.11
N ASN A 5 14.85 21.46 19.53
CA ASN A 5 14.35 22.80 19.77
C ASN A 5 12.99 22.91 19.07
N THR A 6 11.92 23.24 19.79
CA THR A 6 10.56 23.31 19.22
C THR A 6 10.50 24.17 17.95
N LYS A 7 11.33 25.22 17.85
CA LYS A 7 11.39 26.08 16.67
C LYS A 7 11.97 25.37 15.44
N SER A 8 13.01 24.54 15.60
CA SER A 8 13.57 23.80 14.45
C SER A 8 12.59 22.77 13.94
N PHE A 9 11.92 22.05 14.85
CA PHE A 9 10.87 21.10 14.48
C PHE A 9 9.72 21.73 13.70
N LEU A 10 9.26 22.92 14.11
CA LEU A 10 8.18 23.63 13.41
C LEU A 10 8.58 24.08 12.00
N ILE A 11 9.84 24.48 11.81
CA ILE A 11 10.37 24.85 10.50
C ILE A 11 10.47 23.62 9.59
N ASP A 12 11.00 22.51 10.11
CA ASP A 12 11.09 21.24 9.39
C ASP A 12 9.70 20.72 9.00
N ALA A 13 8.73 20.78 9.93
CA ALA A 13 7.35 20.41 9.67
C ALA A 13 6.68 21.32 8.63
N LEU A 14 6.92 22.63 8.68
CA LEU A 14 6.42 23.59 7.70
C LEU A 14 7.01 23.32 6.31
N LEU A 15 8.28 22.95 6.21
CA LEU A 15 8.96 22.61 4.95
C LEU A 15 8.38 21.32 4.32
N VAL A 16 8.05 20.32 5.13
CA VAL A 16 7.50 19.04 4.67
C VAL A 16 5.97 19.10 4.44
N SER A 17 5.29 20.04 5.09
CA SER A 17 3.83 20.16 5.04
C SER A 17 3.22 20.28 3.64
N PRO A 18 3.79 21.02 2.65
CA PRO A 18 3.18 21.14 1.33
C PRO A 18 3.21 19.81 0.57
N PHE A 19 4.28 19.03 0.73
CA PHE A 19 4.38 17.69 0.14
C PHE A 19 3.35 16.74 0.77
N LEU A 20 3.21 16.75 2.10
CA LEU A 20 2.22 15.92 2.79
C LEU A 20 0.79 16.31 2.42
N LEU A 21 0.50 17.61 2.34
CA LEU A 21 -0.81 18.11 1.90
C LEU A 21 -1.11 17.66 0.47
N LEU A 22 -0.13 17.75 -0.44
CA LEU A 22 -0.28 17.27 -1.80
C LEU A 22 -0.53 15.76 -1.83
N LEU A 23 0.26 14.97 -1.10
CA LEU A 23 0.10 13.52 -1.00
C LEU A 23 -1.30 13.14 -0.48
N VAL A 24 -1.76 13.79 0.59
CA VAL A 24 -3.10 13.57 1.14
C VAL A 24 -4.16 13.98 0.13
N PHE A 25 -4.03 15.12 -0.53
CA PHE A 25 -4.98 15.60 -1.54
C PHE A 25 -5.12 14.61 -2.70
N PHE A 26 -4.00 14.13 -3.23
CA PHE A 26 -3.96 13.17 -4.33
C PHE A 26 -4.46 11.78 -3.96
N ILE A 27 -4.45 11.39 -2.68
CA ILE A 27 -5.05 10.12 -2.22
C ILE A 27 -6.53 10.33 -1.91
N ALA A 28 -6.86 11.36 -1.14
CA ALA A 28 -8.19 11.60 -0.60
C ALA A 28 -9.22 11.91 -1.69
N ILE A 29 -8.87 12.72 -2.70
CA ILE A 29 -9.81 13.07 -3.78
C ILE A 29 -10.22 11.86 -4.61
N PRO A 30 -9.32 11.11 -5.27
CA PRO A 30 -9.74 9.98 -6.10
C PRO A 30 -10.41 8.89 -5.26
N PHE A 31 -9.99 8.71 -3.99
CA PHE A 31 -10.65 7.78 -3.09
C PHE A 31 -12.09 8.20 -2.76
N THR A 32 -12.30 9.48 -2.42
CA THR A 32 -13.65 10.00 -2.12
C THR A 32 -14.54 9.95 -3.35
N VAL A 33 -14.01 10.30 -4.53
CA VAL A 33 -14.72 10.20 -5.81
C VAL A 33 -15.08 8.75 -6.13
N SER A 34 -14.16 7.81 -5.89
CA SER A 34 -14.42 6.37 -6.06
C SER A 34 -15.52 5.87 -5.13
N ILE A 35 -15.53 6.27 -3.85
CA ILE A 35 -16.60 5.93 -2.90
C ILE A 35 -17.93 6.52 -3.37
N TYR A 36 -17.94 7.80 -3.77
CA TYR A 36 -19.14 8.47 -4.26
C TYR A 36 -19.74 7.69 -5.44
N TYR A 37 -18.95 7.40 -6.47
CA TYR A 37 -19.43 6.67 -7.64
C TYR A 37 -19.81 5.21 -7.35
N SER A 38 -19.15 4.56 -6.38
CA SER A 38 -19.52 3.22 -5.94
C SER A 38 -20.93 3.17 -5.35
N LEU A 39 -21.38 4.26 -4.73
CA LEU A 39 -22.69 4.42 -4.10
C LEU A 39 -23.72 5.13 -4.97
N THR A 40 -23.39 5.50 -6.22
CA THR A 40 -24.34 6.15 -7.14
C THR A 40 -24.58 5.32 -8.40
N SER A 41 -25.68 5.58 -9.10
CA SER A 41 -25.95 5.00 -10.42
C SER A 41 -24.82 5.35 -11.40
N GLY A 42 -24.71 4.62 -12.52
CA GLY A 42 -23.69 4.91 -13.55
C GLY A 42 -23.74 6.34 -14.12
N SER A 43 -24.84 7.07 -13.91
CA SER A 43 -25.03 8.49 -14.24
C SER A 43 -24.70 9.47 -13.10
N GLY A 44 -24.38 8.98 -11.89
CA GLY A 44 -24.08 9.79 -10.71
C GLY A 44 -25.29 10.50 -10.08
N SER A 45 -26.52 10.24 -10.56
CA SER A 45 -27.72 11.03 -10.24
C SER A 45 -28.53 10.51 -9.06
N SER A 46 -28.31 9.27 -8.62
CA SER A 46 -29.08 8.66 -7.54
C SER A 46 -28.23 7.70 -6.72
N PHE A 47 -28.40 7.72 -5.40
CA PHE A 47 -27.75 6.77 -4.52
C PHE A 47 -28.32 5.36 -4.72
N THR A 48 -27.45 4.35 -4.77
CA THR A 48 -27.80 2.95 -5.02
C THR A 48 -26.73 2.00 -4.51
N PHE A 49 -27.12 0.77 -4.19
CA PHE A 49 -26.21 -0.34 -3.89
C PHE A 49 -26.09 -1.34 -5.04
N SER A 50 -26.66 -1.05 -6.21
CA SER A 50 -26.66 -1.94 -7.38
C SER A 50 -25.26 -2.32 -7.83
N ASN A 51 -24.28 -1.41 -7.73
CA ASN A 51 -22.88 -1.69 -8.10
C ASN A 51 -22.29 -2.81 -7.23
N PHE A 52 -22.55 -2.81 -5.92
CA PHE A 52 -22.10 -3.87 -5.02
C PHE A 52 -22.81 -5.19 -5.32
N ILE A 53 -24.13 -5.16 -5.49
CA ILE A 53 -24.91 -6.36 -5.84
C ILE A 53 -24.38 -6.98 -7.13
N GLN A 54 -24.05 -6.17 -8.13
CA GLN A 54 -23.50 -6.64 -9.41
C GLN A 54 -22.13 -7.34 -9.23
N ILE A 55 -21.25 -6.81 -8.38
CA ILE A 55 -19.96 -7.43 -8.07
C ILE A 55 -20.17 -8.80 -7.42
N TYR A 56 -21.01 -8.87 -6.38
CA TYR A 56 -21.27 -10.13 -5.67
C TYR A 56 -22.09 -11.15 -6.47
N SER A 57 -22.86 -10.70 -7.46
CA SER A 57 -23.63 -11.58 -8.33
C SER A 57 -22.83 -12.13 -9.51
N SER A 58 -21.62 -11.61 -9.76
CA SER A 58 -20.78 -12.02 -10.88
C SER A 58 -19.74 -13.06 -10.45
N PRO A 59 -19.84 -14.32 -10.95
CA PRO A 59 -18.86 -15.35 -10.63
C PRO A 59 -17.44 -14.96 -11.03
N SER A 60 -17.26 -14.21 -12.12
CA SER A 60 -15.95 -13.77 -12.60
C SER A 60 -15.26 -12.82 -11.62
N TYR A 61 -16.01 -11.89 -11.01
CA TYR A 61 -15.47 -10.99 -9.99
C TYR A 61 -15.06 -11.75 -8.73
N LEU A 62 -15.91 -12.66 -8.25
CA LEU A 62 -15.62 -13.46 -7.06
C LEU A 62 -14.41 -14.37 -7.27
N ASN A 63 -14.33 -15.03 -8.43
CA ASN A 63 -13.17 -15.85 -8.78
C ASN A 63 -11.89 -15.01 -8.85
N SER A 64 -11.96 -13.79 -9.40
CA SER A 64 -10.81 -12.89 -9.45
C SER A 64 -10.35 -12.47 -8.04
N ILE A 65 -11.29 -12.12 -7.15
CA ILE A 65 -10.99 -11.80 -5.74
C ILE A 65 -10.33 -13.00 -5.06
N GLN A 66 -10.90 -14.20 -5.22
CA GLN A 66 -10.34 -15.42 -4.64
C GLN A 66 -8.93 -15.69 -5.16
N ASN A 67 -8.71 -15.59 -6.47
CA ASN A 67 -7.40 -15.79 -7.08
C ASN A 67 -6.38 -14.78 -6.54
N SER A 68 -6.73 -13.50 -6.44
CA SER A 68 -5.85 -12.48 -5.87
C SER A 68 -5.47 -12.78 -4.43
N VAL A 69 -6.43 -13.22 -3.60
CA VAL A 69 -6.18 -13.60 -2.21
C VAL A 69 -5.24 -14.81 -2.15
N VAL A 70 -5.53 -15.88 -2.87
CA VAL A 70 -4.71 -17.11 -2.91
C VAL A 70 -3.29 -16.78 -3.35
N ILE A 71 -3.13 -16.09 -4.49
CA ILE A 71 -1.81 -15.71 -5.01
C ILE A 71 -1.06 -14.84 -4.02
N SER A 72 -1.71 -13.87 -3.37
CA SER A 72 -1.04 -12.99 -2.40
C SER A 72 -0.53 -13.76 -1.17
N LEU A 73 -1.32 -14.71 -0.66
CA LEU A 73 -0.95 -15.52 0.50
C LEU A 73 0.18 -16.49 0.17
N GLU A 74 0.08 -17.20 -0.96
CA GLU A 74 1.12 -18.10 -1.43
C GLU A 74 2.42 -17.35 -1.70
N SER A 75 2.35 -16.20 -2.37
CA SER A 75 3.51 -15.35 -2.63
C SER A 75 4.15 -14.85 -1.34
N ALA A 76 3.35 -14.39 -0.37
CA ALA A 76 3.86 -13.92 0.92
C ALA A 76 4.53 -15.05 1.72
N ALA A 77 3.94 -16.25 1.74
CA ALA A 77 4.49 -17.41 2.43
C ALA A 77 5.82 -17.85 1.81
N LEU A 78 5.87 -18.00 0.49
CA LEU A 78 7.09 -18.39 -0.22
C LEU A 78 8.17 -17.31 -0.10
N SER A 79 7.82 -16.04 -0.29
CA SER A 79 8.76 -14.92 -0.17
C SER A 79 9.32 -14.82 1.25
N THR A 80 8.50 -15.08 2.27
CA THR A 80 8.95 -15.08 3.66
C THR A 80 9.88 -16.25 3.94
N LEU A 81 9.53 -17.46 3.48
CA LEU A 81 10.36 -18.65 3.66
C LEU A 81 11.73 -18.48 2.98
N PHE A 82 11.75 -18.19 1.68
CA PHE A 82 13.00 -18.03 0.95
C PHE A 82 13.76 -16.77 1.35
N GLY A 83 13.06 -15.68 1.62
CA GLY A 83 13.65 -14.44 2.12
C GLY A 83 14.34 -14.63 3.48
N ALA A 84 13.72 -15.36 4.40
CA ALA A 84 14.33 -15.69 5.70
C ALA A 84 15.56 -16.59 5.55
N LEU A 85 15.49 -17.62 4.70
CA LEU A 85 16.63 -18.51 4.44
C LEU A 85 17.80 -17.74 3.81
N LEU A 86 17.54 -16.89 2.82
CA LEU A 86 18.56 -16.04 2.20
C LEU A 86 19.13 -15.02 3.18
N ALA A 87 18.28 -14.36 3.96
CA ALA A 87 18.72 -13.42 4.99
C ALA A 87 19.62 -14.10 6.02
N TYR A 88 19.28 -15.33 6.46
CA TYR A 88 20.11 -16.12 7.36
C TYR A 88 21.43 -16.52 6.71
N ALA A 89 21.42 -17.01 5.46
CA ALA A 89 22.65 -17.35 4.74
C ALA A 89 23.60 -16.16 4.63
N PHE A 90 23.09 -14.94 4.39
CA PHE A 90 23.90 -13.71 4.38
C PHE A 90 24.56 -13.39 5.71
N THR A 91 24.00 -13.84 6.84
CA THR A 91 24.66 -13.68 8.14
C THR A 91 25.92 -14.54 8.26
N LEU A 92 25.98 -15.67 7.55
CA LEU A 92 27.07 -16.64 7.59
C LEU A 92 28.20 -16.37 6.56
N LEU A 93 27.98 -15.48 5.58
CA LEU A 93 28.99 -15.13 4.58
C LEU A 93 30.17 -14.35 5.19
N SER A 94 31.38 -14.57 4.64
CA SER A 94 32.59 -13.87 5.06
C SER A 94 32.54 -12.35 4.74
N PRO A 95 33.29 -11.51 5.45
CA PRO A 95 33.28 -10.05 5.26
C PRO A 95 33.54 -9.64 3.80
N THR A 96 34.44 -10.35 3.11
CA THR A 96 34.83 -10.06 1.72
C THR A 96 33.68 -10.27 0.73
N VAL A 97 32.87 -11.31 0.91
CA VAL A 97 31.69 -11.55 0.04
C VAL A 97 30.56 -10.60 0.39
N ARG A 98 30.43 -10.24 1.68
CA ARG A 98 29.41 -9.29 2.17
C ARG A 98 29.62 -7.87 1.62
N ASP A 99 30.86 -7.43 1.43
CA ASP A 99 31.16 -6.09 0.88
C ASP A 99 30.92 -5.99 -0.63
N ILE A 100 31.11 -7.07 -1.40
CA ILE A 100 30.83 -7.11 -2.85
C ILE A 100 29.32 -7.06 -3.13
N ILE A 101 28.49 -7.67 -2.28
CA ILE A 101 27.02 -7.65 -2.44
C ILE A 101 26.43 -6.29 -2.01
N ARG A 102 27.16 -5.51 -1.20
CA ARG A 102 26.72 -4.21 -0.68
C ARG A 102 27.16 -3.01 -1.54
N SER A 103 28.13 -3.17 -2.45
CA SER A 103 28.56 -2.16 -3.41
C SER A 103 27.71 -2.16 -4.67
#